data_AF-A0A917YM09-F1
#
_entry.id   AF-A0A917YM09-F1
#
_cell.length_a   1.000
_cell.length_b   1.000
_cell.length_c   1.000
_cell.angle_alpha   90.00
_cell.angle_beta   90.00
_cell.angle_gamma   90.00
#
_symmetry.space_group_name_H-M   'P 1'
#
loop_
_entity.id
_entity.type
_entity.pdbx_description
1 polymer ?
#
loop_
_entity_poly.entity_id
_entity_poly.type
_entity_poly.pdbx_seq_one_letter_code
_entity_poly.pdbx_strand_id
1 'polypeptide(L)' 'MSRHDALPPALRRWVIHAALPWSARSVLRIWTRALQQGQSEDEALARLDAAERATLRRESFGCA' A
#
# COMPACT_ATOMS: atom_id res chain seq x y z
N MET A 1 12.98 -17.37 5.36
CA MET A 1 11.96 -16.91 6.32
C MET A 1 11.74 -15.43 6.11
N SER A 2 10.47 -15.08 5.88
CA SER A 2 9.81 -13.81 5.59
C SER A 2 10.60 -12.49 5.58
N ARG A 3 10.98 -12.03 4.38
CA ARG A 3 11.16 -10.59 4.06
C ARG A 3 9.89 -9.74 4.24
N HIS A 4 8.80 -10.38 4.69
CA HIS A 4 7.45 -9.84 4.78
C HIS A 4 7.11 -9.29 6.18
N ASP A 5 7.97 -9.52 7.18
CA ASP A 5 7.68 -9.12 8.58
C ASP A 5 8.36 -7.80 8.98
N ALA A 6 9.45 -7.43 8.30
CA ALA A 6 10.06 -6.11 8.46
C ALA A 6 9.32 -5.07 7.60
N LEU A 7 8.02 -4.86 7.85
CA LEU A 7 7.37 -3.67 7.31
C LEU A 7 8.04 -2.43 7.92
N PRO A 8 8.51 -1.48 7.10
CA PRO A 8 9.00 -0.21 7.62
C PRO A 8 7.93 0.45 8.48
N PRO A 9 8.31 1.17 9.56
CA PRO A 9 7.35 1.86 10.40
C PRO A 9 6.44 2.83 9.61
N ALA A 10 6.96 3.42 8.53
CA ALA A 10 6.17 4.25 7.61
C ALA A 10 5.04 3.47 6.94
N LEU A 11 5.33 2.25 6.46
CA LEU A 11 4.34 1.39 5.81
C LEU A 11 3.27 0.90 6.80
N ARG A 12 3.67 0.57 8.03
CA ARG A 12 2.71 0.23 9.10
C ARG A 12 1.77 1.38 9.41
N ARG A 13 2.27 2.62 9.52
CA ARG A 13 1.41 3.79 9.74
C ARG A 13 0.41 3.96 8.60
N TRP A 14 0.87 3.86 7.35
CA TRP A 14 -0.01 3.97 6.19
C TRP A 14 -1.14 2.94 6.24
N VAL A 15 -0.84 1.67 6.54
CA VAL A 15 -1.87 0.60 6.65
C VAL A 15 -2.86 0.87 7.79
N ILE A 16 -2.43 1.47 8.90
CA ILE A 16 -3.32 1.81 10.03
C ILE A 16 -4.24 2.99 9.67
N HIS A 17 -3.77 3.92 8.83
CA HIS A 17 -4.56 5.07 8.38
C HIS A 17 -5.39 4.81 7.11
N ALA A 18 -5.12 3.71 6.41
CA ALA A 18 -5.84 3.29 5.21
C ALA A 18 -7.32 3.06 5.52
N ALA A 19 -8.19 3.56 4.65
CA ALA A 19 -9.64 3.48 4.83
C ALA A 19 -10.22 2.09 4.46
N LEU A 20 -9.46 1.30 3.69
CA LEU A 20 -9.85 -0.04 3.25
C LEU A 20 -9.04 -1.12 3.99
N PRO A 21 -9.60 -2.33 4.16
CA PRO A 21 -8.86 -3.49 4.67
C PRO A 21 -7.90 -4.03 3.59
N TRP A 22 -6.87 -3.25 3.27
CA TRP A 22 -5.81 -3.68 2.35
C TRP A 22 -5.02 -4.84 2.96
N SER A 23 -4.92 -5.95 2.23
CA SER A 23 -4.04 -7.05 2.64
C SER A 23 -2.58 -6.61 2.55
N ALA A 24 -1.78 -6.90 3.58
CA ALA A 24 -0.35 -6.57 3.65
C ALA A 24 0.45 -7.04 2.42
N ARG A 25 0.02 -8.13 1.75
CA ARG A 25 0.61 -8.62 0.49
C ARG A 25 0.49 -7.61 -0.66
N SER A 26 -0.65 -6.96 -0.82
CA SER A 26 -0.89 -5.97 -1.88
C SER A 26 -0.05 -4.72 -1.66
N VAL A 27 -0.02 -4.25 -0.41
CA VAL A 27 0.77 -3.09 0.01
C VAL A 27 2.26 -3.35 -0.20
N LEU A 28 2.77 -4.48 0.29
CA LEU A 28 4.17 -4.88 0.09
C LEU A 28 4.54 -5.01 -1.39
N ARG A 29 3.64 -5.51 -2.24
CA ARG A 29 3.90 -5.65 -3.68
C ARG A 29 4.09 -4.29 -4.36
N ILE A 30 3.23 -3.32 -4.06
CA ILE A 30 3.32 -1.96 -4.62
C ILE A 30 4.58 -1.27 -4.10
N TRP A 31 4.83 -1.36 -2.79
CA TRP A 31 6.03 -0.85 -2.14
C TRP A 31 7.33 -1.41 -2.72
N THR A 32 7.43 -2.74 -2.82
CA THR A 32 8.61 -3.41 -3.39
C THR A 32 8.82 -3.01 -4.85
N ARG A 33 7.73 -2.84 -5.61
CA ARG A 33 7.84 -2.36 -6.99
C ARG A 33 8.36 -0.93 -7.04
N ALA A 34 7.90 -0.05 -6.16
CA ALA A 34 8.36 1.33 -6.11
C ALA A 34 9.87 1.39 -5.77
N LEU A 35 10.30 0.67 -4.74
CA LEU A 35 11.71 0.58 -4.36
C LEU A 35 12.59 0.01 -5.48
N GLN A 36 12.12 -1.01 -6.21
CA GLN A 36 12.85 -1.55 -7.37
C GLN A 36 12.96 -0.56 -8.54
N GLN A 37 12.10 0.45 -8.60
CA GLN A 37 12.21 1.53 -9.59
C GLN A 37 13.15 2.65 -9.11
N GLY A 38 13.77 2.51 -7.93
CA GLY A 38 14.60 3.55 -7.32
C GLY A 38 13.80 4.72 -6.74
N GLN A 39 12.48 4.54 -6.54
CA GLN A 39 11.63 5.56 -5.93
C GLN A 39 11.91 5.67 -4.43
N SER A 40 11.73 6.88 -3.91
CA SER A 40 11.85 7.15 -2.49
C SER A 40 10.67 6.54 -1.71
N GLU A 41 10.85 6.40 -0.40
CA GLU A 41 9.79 5.92 0.50
C GLU A 41 8.51 6.75 0.38
N ASP A 42 8.64 8.07 0.22
CA ASP A 42 7.52 9.01 0.03
C ASP A 42 6.77 8.76 -1.29
N GLU A 43 7.48 8.56 -2.39
CA GLU A 43 6.88 8.23 -3.69
C GLU A 43 6.16 6.88 -3.66
N ALA A 44 6.73 5.91 -2.94
CA ALA A 44 6.09 4.62 -2.72
C ALA A 44 4.78 4.77 -1.92
N LEU A 45 4.74 5.63 -0.90
CA LEU A 45 3.51 5.98 -0.17
C LEU A 45 2.50 6.71 -1.06
N ALA A 46 2.92 7.69 -1.84
CA ALA A 46 2.06 8.41 -2.77
C ALA A 46 1.42 7.46 -3.80
N ARG A 47 2.18 6.47 -4.27
CA ARG A 47 1.68 5.44 -5.17
C ARG A 47 0.68 4.50 -4.51
N LEU A 48 0.87 4.19 -3.23
CA LEU A 48 -0.08 3.44 -2.42
C LEU A 48 -1.38 4.22 -2.21
N ASP A 49 -1.31 5.51 -1.87
CA ASP A 49 -2.49 6.39 -1.73
C ASP A 49 -3.26 6.53 -3.05
N ALA A 50 -2.58 6.68 -4.18
CA ALA A 50 -3.21 6.71 -5.49
C ALA A 50 -3.93 5.39 -5.83
N ALA A 51 -3.31 4.25 -5.49
CA ALA A 51 -3.93 2.94 -5.65
C ALA A 51 -5.12 2.76 -4.69
N GLU A 52 -5.01 3.26 -3.45
CA GLU A 52 -6.11 3.31 -2.49
C GLU A 52 -7.29 4.11 -3.02
N ARG A 53 -7.10 5.34 -3.51
CA ARG A 53 -8.17 6.15 -4.07
C ARG A 53 -8.82 5.52 -5.30
N ALA A 54 -8.02 4.86 -6.15
CA ALA A 54 -8.54 4.14 -7.32
C ALA A 54 -9.39 2.93 -6.92
N THR A 55 -8.93 2.16 -5.92
CA THR A 55 -9.68 1.02 -5.36
C THR A 55 -10.89 1.50 -4.58
N LEU A 56 -10.80 2.54 -3.75
CA LEU A 56 -11.93 3.16 -3.05
C LEU A 56 -13.03 3.57 -4.02
N ARG A 57 -12.68 4.20 -5.15
CA ARG A 57 -13.67 4.51 -6.20
C ARG A 57 -14.30 3.27 -6.82
N ARG A 58 -13.66 2.11 -6.76
CA ARG A 58 -14.16 0.86 -7.34
C ARG A 58 -14.96 0.04 -6.33
N GLU A 59 -14.44 -0.10 -5.11
CA GLU A 59 -15.05 -0.80 -3.98
C GLU A 59 -16.22 -0.01 -3.40
N SER A 60 -16.19 1.33 -3.42
CA SER A 60 -17.37 2.14 -3.09
C SER A 60 -18.53 1.94 -4.06
N PHE A 61 -18.29 1.36 -5.24
CA PHE A 61 -19.32 0.92 -6.19
C PHE A 61 -19.65 -0.57 -6.06
N GLY A 62 -19.00 -1.29 -5.16
CA GLY A 62 -19.12 -2.73 -4.98
C GLY A 62 -19.34 -3.10 -3.52
N CYS A 63 -20.52 -2.76 -2.98
CA CYS A 63 -21.08 -3.51 -1.87
C CYS A 63 -22.43 -4.08 -2.33
N ALA A 64 -22.40 -5.37 -2.67
CA ALA A 64 -23.52 -6.29 -2.71
C ALA A 64 -23.32 -7.30 -1.57
#